data_AF-F8U8V9-F1
#
_entry.id   AF-F8U8V9-F1
#
_cell.length_a   1.000
_cell.length_b   1.000
_cell.length_c   1.000
_cell.angle_alpha   90.00
_cell.angle_beta   90.00
_cell.angle_gamma   90.00
#
_symmetry.space_group_name_H-M   'P 1'
#
loop_
_entity.id
_entity.type
_entity.pdbx_description
1 polymer ?
#
loop_
_entity_poly.entity_id
_entity_poly.type
_entity_poly.pdbx_seq_one_letter_code
_entity_poly.pdbx_strand_id
1 'polypeptide(L)'
;IVMDGERSQKTRVFVQGVKLSVFDHKSHQSRRAGEDLVLELHTRHSMRVVFQGRNSSEWSDLWMRGDKNSSRLEEHPERQQLKVKKLTSSDEGAYKVLDEQGLAVSTVL
;
A
#
# COMPACT_ATOMS: atom_id res chain seq x y z
N ILE A 1 45.61 50.56 -27.40
CA ILE A 1 45.41 49.60 -26.29
C ILE A 1 43.93 49.25 -26.31
N VAL A 2 43.58 48.06 -26.80
CA VAL A 2 42.19 47.59 -26.80
C VAL A 2 41.99 46.87 -25.48
N MET A 3 41.10 47.38 -24.61
CA MET A 3 40.75 46.74 -23.35
C MET A 3 39.79 45.60 -23.64
N ASP A 4 40.23 44.37 -23.39
CA ASP A 4 39.43 43.17 -23.51
C ASP A 4 38.51 43.08 -22.28
N GLY A 5 37.20 43.11 -22.52
CA GLY A 5 36.19 43.10 -21.45
C GLY A 5 36.04 41.70 -20.89
N GLU A 6 36.43 41.50 -19.63
CA GLU A 6 36.35 40.21 -18.94
C GLU A 6 34.91 39.71 -18.88
N ARG A 7 34.62 38.69 -19.69
CA ARG A 7 33.27 38.11 -19.83
C ARG A 7 33.00 37.25 -18.61
N SER A 8 32.27 37.80 -17.62
CA SER A 8 31.82 37.07 -16.43
C SER A 8 31.14 35.75 -16.82
N GLN A 9 31.78 34.63 -16.50
CA GLN A 9 31.24 33.28 -16.74
C GLN A 9 30.05 33.06 -15.80
N LYS A 10 28.83 33.28 -16.30
CA LYS A 10 27.60 32.92 -15.56
C LYS A 10 27.56 31.41 -15.35
N THR A 11 27.79 30.95 -14.12
CA THR A 11 27.59 29.57 -13.71
C THR A 11 26.13 29.18 -13.90
N ARG A 12 25.84 28.32 -14.88
CA ARG A 12 24.53 27.72 -15.07
C ARG A 12 24.41 26.52 -14.15
N VAL A 13 23.52 26.61 -13.16
CA VAL A 13 23.18 25.48 -12.28
C VAL A 13 22.01 24.73 -12.92
N PHE A 14 22.21 23.46 -13.24
CA PHE A 14 21.12 22.61 -13.72
C PHE A 14 20.26 22.19 -12.53
N VAL A 15 19.05 22.71 -12.45
CA VAL A 15 18.06 22.24 -11.47
C VAL A 15 17.50 20.92 -11.99
N GLN A 16 17.95 19.80 -11.42
CA GLN A 16 17.29 18.51 -11.65
C GLN A 16 15.92 18.55 -10.98
N GLY A 17 14.86 18.58 -11.79
CA GLY A 17 13.49 18.47 -11.29
C GLY A 17 13.18 17.03 -10.86
N VAL A 18 12.48 16.87 -9.74
CA VAL A 18 11.92 15.58 -9.31
C VAL A 18 10.46 15.52 -9.72
N LYS A 19 10.02 14.38 -10.27
CA LYS A 19 8.61 14.09 -10.53
C LYS A 19 8.10 13.12 -9.47
N LEU A 20 7.17 13.60 -8.64
CA LEU A 20 6.49 12.81 -7.63
C LEU A 20 5.09 12.41 -8.13
N SER A 21 4.71 11.15 -7.91
CA SER A 21 3.35 10.64 -8.16
C SER A 21 2.81 10.05 -6.86
N VAL A 22 1.59 10.42 -6.49
CA VAL A 22 0.89 9.92 -5.30
C VAL A 22 -0.41 9.26 -5.75
N PHE A 23 -0.67 8.06 -5.26
CA PHE A 23 -1.86 7.29 -5.58
C PHE A 23 -2.63 6.97 -4.29
N ASP A 24 -3.93 7.20 -4.30
CA ASP A 24 -4.83 6.78 -3.22
C ASP A 24 -5.58 5.52 -3.66
N HIS A 25 -5.31 4.40 -3.00
CA HIS A 25 -5.89 3.11 -3.33
C HIS A 25 -7.07 2.81 -2.41
N LYS A 26 -8.26 3.28 -2.78
CA LYS A 26 -9.51 2.98 -2.07
C LYS A 26 -10.46 2.20 -2.98
N SER A 27 -11.04 1.12 -2.47
CA SER A 27 -12.02 0.33 -3.21
C SER A 27 -13.13 -0.20 -2.30
N HIS A 28 -14.28 -0.52 -2.89
CA HIS A 28 -15.38 -1.20 -2.23
C HIS A 28 -15.63 -2.52 -2.95
N GLN A 29 -15.68 -3.64 -2.23
CA GLN A 29 -15.88 -4.96 -2.80
C GLN A 29 -17.05 -5.68 -2.13
N SER A 30 -17.98 -6.16 -2.94
CA SER A 30 -19.04 -7.06 -2.48
C SER A 30 -18.68 -8.50 -2.87
N ARG A 31 -18.61 -9.39 -1.88
CA ARG A 31 -18.35 -10.83 -2.07
C ARG A 31 -19.42 -11.66 -1.39
N ARG A 32 -19.67 -12.85 -1.91
CA ARG A 32 -20.56 -13.84 -1.29
C ARG A 32 -19.81 -14.65 -0.24
N ALA A 33 -20.53 -15.15 0.75
CA ALA A 33 -19.97 -16.09 1.71
C ALA A 33 -19.42 -17.33 0.97
N GLY A 34 -18.24 -17.78 1.40
CA GLY A 34 -17.49 -18.88 0.79
C GLY A 34 -16.59 -18.48 -0.38
N GLU A 35 -16.72 -17.28 -0.93
CA GLU A 35 -15.77 -16.75 -1.92
C GLU A 35 -14.44 -16.34 -1.27
N ASP A 36 -13.42 -16.09 -2.08
CA ASP A 36 -12.13 -15.58 -1.63
C ASP A 36 -12.04 -14.06 -1.86
N LEU A 37 -11.43 -13.34 -0.92
CA LEU A 37 -11.07 -11.92 -1.07
C LEU A 37 -9.59 -11.81 -1.44
N VAL A 38 -9.26 -11.03 -2.46
CA VAL A 38 -7.88 -10.68 -2.81
C VAL A 38 -7.65 -9.21 -2.46
N LEU A 39 -6.67 -8.98 -1.60
CA LEU A 39 -6.18 -7.68 -1.21
C LEU A 39 -4.88 -7.38 -1.96
N GLU A 40 -4.87 -6.29 -2.71
CA GLU A 40 -3.67 -5.79 -3.38
C GLU A 40 -2.78 -5.10 -2.34
N LEU A 41 -1.54 -5.59 -2.20
CA LEU A 41 -0.53 -4.97 -1.33
C LEU A 41 0.13 -3.76 -2.01
N HIS A 42 0.00 -3.62 -3.34
CA HIS A 42 0.51 -2.53 -4.20
C HIS A 42 2.04 -2.32 -4.24
N THR A 43 2.74 -2.54 -3.13
CA THR A 43 4.17 -2.32 -3.00
C THR A 43 4.83 -3.44 -2.19
N ARG A 44 6.14 -3.59 -2.36
CA ARG A 44 6.96 -4.48 -1.52
C ARG A 44 7.12 -3.98 -0.09
N HIS A 45 6.87 -2.69 0.16
CA HIS A 45 6.97 -2.06 1.47
C HIS A 45 5.73 -2.28 2.35
N SER A 46 4.68 -2.88 1.79
CA SER A 46 3.50 -3.28 2.56
C SER A 46 3.84 -4.44 3.49
N MET A 47 3.68 -4.20 4.78
CA MET A 47 4.12 -5.09 5.86
C MET A 47 2.98 -5.70 6.66
N ARG A 48 1.83 -5.03 6.73
CA ARG A 48 0.71 -5.47 7.57
C ARG A 48 -0.62 -5.28 6.87
N VAL A 49 -1.56 -6.15 7.17
CA VAL A 49 -2.97 -5.94 6.89
C VAL A 49 -3.71 -5.93 8.22
N VAL A 50 -4.46 -4.85 8.46
CA VAL A 50 -5.33 -4.73 9.62
C VAL A 50 -6.79 -4.76 9.18
N PHE A 51 -7.62 -5.33 10.02
CA PHE A 51 -9.05 -5.52 9.79
C PHE A 51 -9.86 -4.87 10.90
N GLN A 52 -10.95 -4.22 10.53
CA GLN A 52 -11.98 -3.73 11.42
C GLN A 52 -13.31 -4.31 10.95
N GLY A 53 -13.86 -5.25 11.73
CA GLY A 53 -15.16 -5.83 11.43
C GLY A 53 -16.29 -4.81 11.52
N ARG A 54 -17.38 -5.06 10.79
CA ARG A 54 -18.56 -4.17 10.70
C ARG A 54 -19.12 -3.72 12.06
N ASN A 55 -19.08 -4.60 13.05
CA ASN A 55 -19.60 -4.35 14.39
C ASN A 55 -18.49 -4.02 15.42
N SER A 56 -17.26 -3.80 14.95
CA SER A 56 -16.10 -3.47 15.78
C SER A 56 -15.70 -2.02 15.58
N SER A 57 -15.27 -1.36 16.67
CA SER A 57 -14.58 -0.08 16.61
C SER A 57 -13.05 -0.23 16.60
N GLU A 58 -12.54 -1.42 16.90
CA GLU A 58 -11.10 -1.70 17.00
C GLU A 58 -10.54 -2.33 15.72
N TRP A 59 -9.28 -2.02 15.44
CA TRP A 59 -8.48 -2.63 14.38
C TRP A 59 -7.66 -3.78 14.96
N SER A 60 -7.70 -4.93 14.31
CA SER A 60 -6.88 -6.10 14.66
C SER A 60 -5.92 -6.45 13.52
N ASP A 61 -4.70 -6.89 13.85
CA ASP A 61 -3.77 -7.44 12.86
C ASP A 61 -4.34 -8.73 12.25
N LEU A 62 -4.52 -8.73 10.93
CA LEU A 62 -4.96 -9.89 10.17
C LEU A 62 -3.76 -10.65 9.60
N TRP A 63 -2.75 -9.92 9.13
CA TRP A 63 -1.57 -10.48 8.49
C TRP A 63 -0.36 -9.58 8.70
N MET A 64 0.81 -10.20 8.82
CA MET A 64 2.10 -9.52 8.83
C MET A 64 3.07 -10.27 7.92
N ARG A 65 3.81 -9.52 7.10
CA ARG A 65 4.82 -10.08 6.19
C ARG A 65 5.87 -10.86 6.99
N GLY A 66 6.10 -12.11 6.60
CA GLY A 66 7.08 -12.99 7.23
C GLY A 66 6.60 -13.71 8.49
N ASP A 67 5.36 -13.47 8.95
CA ASP A 67 4.79 -14.21 10.07
C ASP A 67 4.10 -15.51 9.59
N LYS A 68 3.77 -16.40 10.53
CA LYS A 68 3.01 -17.62 10.24
C LYS A 68 1.59 -17.25 9.82
N ASN A 69 1.30 -17.42 8.53
CA ASN A 69 -0.05 -17.26 8.01
C ASN A 69 -1.02 -18.26 8.66
N SER A 70 -2.22 -17.79 8.98
CA SER A 70 -3.33 -18.69 9.32
C SER A 70 -3.70 -19.56 8.11
N SER A 71 -4.35 -20.69 8.34
CA SER A 71 -4.77 -21.61 7.27
C SER A 71 -5.71 -20.98 6.23
N ARG A 72 -6.33 -19.85 6.57
CA ARG A 72 -7.22 -19.09 5.67
C ARG A 72 -6.50 -18.00 4.88
N LEU A 73 -5.24 -17.70 5.18
CA LEU A 73 -4.47 -16.65 4.52
C LEU A 73 -3.43 -17.26 3.57
N GLU A 74 -3.40 -16.75 2.35
CA GLU A 74 -2.40 -17.13 1.35
C GLU A 74 -1.76 -15.87 0.77
N GLU A 75 -0.46 -15.71 1.01
CA GLU A 75 0.33 -14.63 0.42
C GLU A 75 0.85 -15.05 -0.96
N HIS A 76 0.79 -14.12 -1.90
CA HIS A 76 1.40 -14.23 -3.23
C HIS A 76 2.44 -13.12 -3.42
N PRO A 77 3.70 -13.31 -2.98
CA PRO A 77 4.72 -12.26 -2.98
C PRO A 77 5.02 -11.69 -4.38
N GLU A 78 5.07 -12.55 -5.39
CA GLU A 78 5.33 -12.18 -6.79
C GLU A 78 4.26 -11.23 -7.36
N ARG A 79 3.02 -11.38 -6.91
CA ARG A 79 1.88 -10.55 -7.33
C ARG A 79 1.60 -9.40 -6.37
N GLN A 80 2.29 -9.34 -5.22
CA GLN A 80 2.02 -8.41 -4.14
C GLN A 80 0.54 -8.48 -3.72
N GLN A 81 0.05 -9.70 -3.48
CA GLN A 81 -1.35 -9.95 -3.13
C GLN A 81 -1.45 -10.79 -1.87
N LEU A 82 -2.47 -10.53 -1.07
CA LEU A 82 -2.89 -11.38 0.05
C LEU A 82 -4.31 -11.88 -0.21
N LYS A 83 -4.51 -13.20 -0.14
CA LYS A 83 -5.81 -13.83 -0.31
C LYS A 83 -6.37 -14.29 1.03
N VAL A 84 -7.59 -13.86 1.35
CA VAL A 84 -8.40 -14.35 2.47
C VAL A 84 -9.39 -15.36 1.93
N LYS A 85 -9.25 -16.62 2.35
CA LYS A 85 -10.04 -17.75 1.81
C LYS A 85 -11.36 -17.95 2.54
N LYS A 86 -12.37 -18.36 1.79
CA LYS A 86 -13.69 -18.79 2.30
C LYS A 86 -14.28 -17.75 3.26
N LEU A 87 -14.63 -16.59 2.74
CA LEU A 87 -15.19 -15.49 3.53
C LEU A 87 -16.44 -15.92 4.30
N THR A 88 -16.55 -15.45 5.52
CA THR A 88 -17.73 -15.60 6.38
C THR A 88 -18.33 -14.24 6.69
N SER A 89 -19.52 -14.21 7.28
CA SER A 89 -20.17 -12.94 7.67
C SER A 89 -19.34 -12.13 8.67
N SER A 90 -18.47 -12.77 9.45
CA SER A 90 -17.54 -12.12 10.38
C SER A 90 -16.40 -11.37 9.68
N ASP A 91 -16.13 -11.67 8.40
CA ASP A 91 -15.11 -11.00 7.61
C ASP A 91 -15.68 -9.72 6.94
N GLU A 92 -16.97 -9.42 7.10
CA GLU A 92 -17.53 -8.15 6.63
C GLU A 92 -16.94 -6.98 7.44
N GLY A 93 -16.31 -6.03 6.75
CA GLY A 93 -15.68 -4.88 7.39
C GLY A 93 -14.63 -4.21 6.51
N ALA A 94 -13.83 -3.35 7.14
CA ALA A 94 -12.79 -2.59 6.47
C ALA A 94 -11.42 -3.27 6.60
N TYR A 95 -10.66 -3.31 5.51
CA TYR A 95 -9.29 -3.80 5.45
C TYR A 95 -8.36 -2.66 5.08
N LYS A 96 -7.22 -2.55 5.77
CA LYS A 96 -6.15 -1.61 5.40
C LYS A 96 -4.85 -2.36 5.22
N VAL A 97 -4.17 -2.06 4.12
CA VAL A 97 -2.78 -2.46 3.91
C VAL A 97 -1.91 -1.34 4.45
N LEU A 98 -0.96 -1.67 5.32
CA LEU A 98 -0.05 -0.74 5.96
C LEU A 98 1.40 -1.03 5.56
N ASP A 99 2.19 0.02 5.43
CA ASP A 99 3.65 -0.07 5.25
C ASP A 99 4.41 -0.28 6.57
N GLU A 100 5.73 -0.28 6.48
CA GLU A 100 6.66 -0.39 7.62
C GLU A 100 6.44 0.70 8.68
N GLN A 101 6.01 1.90 8.28
CA GLN A 101 5.75 3.04 9.16
C GLN A 101 4.32 3.04 9.71
N GLY A 102 3.48 2.09 9.31
CA GLY A 102 2.08 2.02 9.71
C GLY A 102 1.17 2.96 8.92
N LEU A 103 1.64 3.53 7.81
CA LEU A 103 0.83 4.37 6.93
C LEU A 103 -0.01 3.50 6.00
N ALA A 104 -1.24 3.95 5.71
CA ALA A 104 -2.14 3.21 4.84
C ALA A 104 -1.70 3.33 3.37
N VAL A 105 -1.39 2.18 2.77
CA VAL A 105 -1.13 2.03 1.34
C VAL A 105 -2.43 1.87 0.57
N SER A 106 -3.39 1.11 1.13
CA SER A 106 -4.71 0.93 0.54
C SER A 106 -5.80 0.68 1.59
N THR A 107 -7.05 0.90 1.19
CA THR A 107 -8.23 0.60 1.99
C THR A 107 -9.28 -0.10 1.12
N VAL A 108 -9.80 -1.23 1.62
CA VAL A 108 -10.90 -1.97 1.00
C VAL A 108 -12.06 -1.98 1.99
N LEU A 109 -13.25 -1.63 1.51
CA LEU A 109 -14.52 -1.67 2.24
C LEU A 109 -15.44 -2.75 1.70
#